data_AF-A0A1G0WCH0-F1
#
_entry.id   AF-A0A1G0WCH0-F1
#
_cell.length_a   1.000
_cell.length_b   1.000
_cell.length_c   1.000
_cell.angle_alpha   90.00
_cell.angle_beta   90.00
_cell.angle_gamma   90.00
#
_symmetry.space_group_name_H-M   'P 1'
#
loop_
_entity.id
_entity.type
_entity.pdbx_description
1 polymer ?
#
loop_
_entity_poly.entity_id
_entity_poly.type
_entity_poly.pdbx_seq_one_letter_code
_entity_poly.pdbx_strand_id
1 'polypeptide(L)'
;MKKILILISFLVLTSQMYSSDIFNILPTGGATLVNNDTVTIKWIYPDSTDDVNIWLWNGFFGTFTLIDTNISATLGQYNWYIDTEDFSTKCRIKIQSVNHPEIYGFNTGYFSIVDSANPASDVSDKTSLKGFSIKVFPNPLLNSQFTITSDIPFENSVFVNIYNLQGTKVSSLTKSNITGLKSFTVNVSELQPGIYFFEVITNGKYSTSKVIIQK
;
A
#
# COMPACT_ATOMS: atom_id res chain seq x y z
N MET A 1 6.13 22.18 64.42
CA MET A 1 6.17 22.48 62.98
C MET A 1 6.79 21.28 62.26
N LYS A 2 5.98 20.43 61.60
CA LYS A 2 6.47 19.24 60.88
C LYS A 2 6.99 19.68 59.51
N LYS A 3 8.29 19.47 59.25
CA LYS A 3 8.87 19.67 57.91
C LYS A 3 8.38 18.55 57.00
N ILE A 4 7.58 18.89 56.00
CA ILE A 4 7.21 18.01 54.89
C ILE A 4 8.38 18.00 53.91
N LEU A 5 8.95 16.82 53.67
CA LEU A 5 9.99 16.58 52.68
C LEU A 5 9.28 16.10 51.40
N ILE A 6 9.19 16.96 50.38
CA ILE A 6 8.62 16.60 49.08
C ILE A 6 9.75 15.96 48.27
N LEU A 7 9.74 14.63 48.12
CA LEU A 7 10.54 13.95 47.10
C LEU A 7 9.90 14.24 45.74
N ILE A 8 10.55 15.09 44.95
CA ILE A 8 10.22 15.27 43.53
C ILE A 8 11.03 14.22 42.77
N SER A 9 10.42 13.09 42.42
CA SER A 9 11.01 12.13 41.49
C SER A 9 10.89 12.68 40.07
N PHE A 10 12.00 13.09 39.49
CA PHE A 10 12.09 13.38 38.05
C PHE A 10 12.09 12.04 37.29
N LEU A 11 10.95 11.70 36.68
CA LEU A 11 10.89 10.66 35.66
C LEU A 11 11.42 11.27 34.36
N VAL A 12 12.69 11.02 34.06
CA VAL A 12 13.26 11.40 32.76
C VAL A 12 12.83 10.34 31.76
N LEU A 13 11.74 10.60 31.03
CA LEU A 13 11.39 9.85 29.83
C LEU A 13 12.39 10.23 28.73
N THR A 14 13.52 9.52 28.66
CA THR A 14 14.41 9.65 27.51
C THR A 14 13.78 8.91 26.34
N SER A 15 13.15 9.63 25.40
CA SER A 15 12.87 9.07 24.10
C SER A 15 14.20 8.92 23.36
N GLN A 16 14.75 7.71 23.32
CA GLN A 16 15.85 7.43 22.41
C GLN A 16 15.28 7.43 20.99
N MET A 17 15.61 8.47 20.23
CA MET A 17 15.38 8.48 18.79
C MET A 17 16.36 7.48 18.16
N TYR A 18 15.87 6.29 17.84
CA TYR A 18 16.63 5.34 17.03
C TYR A 18 16.62 5.83 15.58
N SER A 19 17.81 6.13 15.02
CA SER A 19 17.95 6.47 13.60
C SER A 19 17.48 5.30 12.73
N SER A 20 16.92 5.60 11.56
CA SER A 20 16.64 4.60 10.52
C SER A 20 17.89 3.79 10.12
N ASP A 21 19.09 4.31 10.41
CA ASP A 21 20.38 3.68 10.10
C ASP A 21 20.71 2.47 11.00
N ILE A 22 19.94 2.23 12.06
CA ILE A 22 20.16 1.11 13.00
C ILE A 22 19.61 -0.21 12.43
N PHE A 23 18.72 -0.11 11.45
CA PHE A 23 18.07 -1.23 10.81
C PHE A 23 18.70 -1.50 9.44
N ASN A 24 19.69 -2.39 9.38
CA ASN A 24 20.11 -2.93 8.09
C ASN A 24 19.08 -3.98 7.63
N ILE A 25 17.99 -3.50 7.01
CA ILE A 25 16.89 -4.36 6.56
C ILE A 25 17.09 -4.80 5.11
N LEU A 26 17.05 -6.11 4.89
CA LEU A 26 16.98 -6.70 3.56
C LEU A 26 15.53 -7.08 3.21
N PRO A 27 15.11 -6.97 1.95
CA PRO A 27 15.92 -6.64 0.76
C PRO A 27 16.34 -5.17 0.67
N THR A 28 17.54 -4.90 0.15
CA THR A 28 17.96 -3.53 -0.17
C THR A 28 17.13 -2.97 -1.32
N GLY A 29 17.12 -1.64 -1.45
CA GLY A 29 16.53 -0.97 -2.60
C GLY A 29 17.11 -1.47 -3.93
N GLY A 30 16.26 -1.51 -4.95
CA GLY A 30 16.57 -2.03 -6.28
C GLY A 30 16.40 -3.54 -6.45
N ALA A 31 16.16 -4.30 -5.38
CA ALA A 31 15.85 -5.72 -5.49
C ALA A 31 14.52 -5.95 -6.25
N THR A 32 14.46 -7.04 -7.00
CA THR A 32 13.23 -7.55 -7.60
C THR A 32 12.91 -8.89 -6.96
N LEU A 33 11.80 -8.95 -6.23
CA LEU A 33 11.27 -10.17 -5.64
C LEU A 33 10.18 -10.75 -6.53
N VAL A 34 10.06 -12.07 -6.52
CA VAL A 34 9.07 -12.79 -7.32
C VAL A 34 8.00 -13.34 -6.38
N ASN A 35 6.73 -13.15 -6.72
CA ASN A 35 5.61 -13.74 -5.99
C ASN A 35 5.68 -15.27 -5.99
N ASN A 36 5.13 -15.93 -4.98
CA ASN A 36 5.25 -17.37 -4.74
C ASN A 36 6.68 -17.88 -4.47
N ASP A 37 7.65 -16.98 -4.26
CA ASP A 37 8.99 -17.32 -3.80
C ASP A 37 9.14 -17.00 -2.30
N THR A 38 10.15 -17.59 -1.68
CA THR A 38 10.52 -17.31 -0.28
C THR A 38 11.75 -16.42 -0.23
N VAL A 39 11.62 -15.26 0.41
CA VAL A 39 12.74 -14.34 0.66
C VAL A 39 13.07 -14.28 2.14
N THR A 40 14.34 -14.22 2.48
CA THR A 40 14.76 -13.95 3.86
C THR A 40 14.84 -12.43 4.08
N ILE A 41 13.91 -11.92 4.89
CA ILE A 41 14.01 -10.59 5.48
C ILE A 41 15.04 -10.67 6.60
N LYS A 42 15.99 -9.74 6.63
CA LYS A 42 16.99 -9.63 7.71
C LYS A 42 16.90 -8.28 8.36
N TRP A 43 17.28 -8.18 9.63
CA TRP A 43 17.37 -6.92 10.36
C TRP A 43 18.48 -6.97 11.40
N ILE A 44 18.94 -5.80 11.81
CA ILE A 44 19.76 -5.62 13.02
C ILE A 44 18.87 -4.87 14.01
N TYR A 45 18.64 -5.45 15.17
CA TYR A 45 17.80 -4.86 16.21
C TYR A 45 18.59 -4.75 17.53
N PRO A 46 18.62 -3.57 18.17
CA PRO A 46 19.51 -3.32 19.30
C PRO A 46 19.03 -3.94 20.63
N ASP A 47 17.72 -4.15 20.80
CA ASP A 47 17.16 -4.74 22.03
C ASP A 47 16.82 -6.22 21.85
N SER A 48 17.65 -7.08 22.44
CA SER A 48 17.52 -8.54 22.34
C SER A 48 16.39 -9.14 23.18
N THR A 49 15.55 -8.35 23.84
CA THR A 49 14.43 -8.84 24.67
C THR A 49 13.06 -8.56 24.07
N ASP A 50 13.01 -7.82 22.96
CA ASP A 50 11.78 -7.43 22.30
C ASP A 50 11.36 -8.40 21.18
N ASP A 51 10.09 -8.28 20.79
CA ASP A 51 9.55 -8.87 19.57
C ASP A 51 9.27 -7.79 18.53
N VAL A 52 9.24 -8.16 17.25
CA VAL A 52 8.98 -7.25 16.13
C VAL A 52 7.80 -7.70 15.27
N ASN A 53 7.12 -6.69 14.72
CA ASN A 53 6.15 -6.81 13.65
C ASN A 53 6.83 -6.47 12.32
N ILE A 54 6.53 -7.27 11.30
CA ILE A 54 7.05 -7.11 9.94
C ILE A 54 5.90 -6.66 9.05
N TRP A 55 6.08 -5.54 8.35
CA TRP A 55 5.07 -4.99 7.45
C TRP A 55 5.63 -4.79 6.05
N LEU A 56 4.80 -5.04 5.05
CA LEU A 56 5.00 -4.62 3.68
C LEU A 56 4.31 -3.27 3.46
N TRP A 57 5.04 -2.24 3.10
CA TRP A 57 4.48 -1.04 2.51
C TRP A 57 4.38 -1.22 1.00
N ASN A 58 3.19 -1.01 0.44
CA ASN A 58 2.98 -0.97 -0.99
C ASN A 58 2.82 0.47 -1.45
N GLY A 59 3.80 0.99 -2.20
CA GLY A 59 3.78 2.38 -2.68
C GLY A 59 2.83 2.68 -3.84
N PHE A 60 2.21 1.65 -4.42
CA PHE A 60 1.13 1.83 -5.39
C PHE A 60 -0.20 2.14 -4.66
N PHE A 61 -0.50 1.38 -3.59
CA PHE A 61 -1.70 1.60 -2.75
C PHE A 61 -1.49 2.63 -1.63
N GLY A 62 -0.24 2.92 -1.26
CA GLY A 62 0.10 3.76 -0.11
C GLY A 62 -0.22 3.11 1.24
N THR A 63 -0.42 1.80 1.30
CA THR A 63 -0.88 1.05 2.48
C THR A 63 0.21 0.16 3.06
N PHE A 64 0.06 -0.18 4.34
CA PHE A 64 0.83 -1.22 5.01
C PHE A 64 0.00 -2.49 5.14
N THR A 65 0.57 -3.63 4.78
CA THR A 65 0.03 -4.96 5.02
C THR A 65 0.94 -5.67 6.02
N LEU A 66 0.35 -6.31 7.04
CA LEU A 66 1.11 -7.09 8.02
C LEU A 66 1.61 -8.37 7.35
N ILE A 67 2.92 -8.62 7.42
CA ILE A 67 3.54 -9.89 6.99
C ILE A 67 3.48 -10.89 8.14
N ASP A 68 4.00 -10.50 9.31
CA ASP A 68 3.96 -11.31 10.53
C ASP A 68 4.14 -10.45 11.78
N THR A 69 3.87 -11.02 12.96
CA THR A 69 3.83 -10.32 14.25
C THR A 69 4.45 -11.14 15.38
N ASN A 70 4.93 -10.48 16.42
CA ASN A 70 5.51 -11.10 17.60
C ASN A 70 6.70 -12.03 17.28
N ILE A 71 7.54 -11.62 16.32
CA ILE A 71 8.76 -12.36 15.96
C ILE A 71 9.89 -11.91 16.86
N SER A 72 10.58 -12.83 17.53
CA SER A 72 11.70 -12.45 18.40
C SER A 72 12.75 -11.64 17.64
N ALA A 73 13.03 -10.43 18.12
CA ALA A 73 13.97 -9.52 17.47
C ALA A 73 15.38 -10.12 17.38
N THR A 74 15.71 -11.02 18.31
CA THR A 74 17.00 -11.74 18.36
C THR A 74 17.27 -12.67 17.19
N LEU A 75 16.21 -13.12 16.49
CA LEU A 75 16.39 -13.97 15.31
C LEU A 75 17.14 -13.23 14.21
N GLY A 76 17.00 -11.90 14.13
CA GLY A 76 17.65 -11.07 13.11
C GLY A 76 17.19 -11.38 11.68
N GLN A 77 16.25 -12.30 11.50
CA GLN A 77 15.76 -12.74 10.20
C GLN A 77 14.39 -13.42 10.27
N TYR A 78 13.70 -13.41 9.14
CA TYR A 78 12.41 -14.06 8.92
C TYR A 78 12.31 -14.55 7.47
N ASN A 79 11.87 -15.78 7.27
CA ASN A 79 11.62 -16.33 5.93
C ASN A 79 10.18 -16.01 5.52
N TRP A 80 10.04 -15.04 4.63
CA TRP A 80 8.76 -14.57 4.13
C TRP A 80 8.42 -15.30 2.82
N TYR A 81 7.35 -16.10 2.86
CA TYR A 81 6.70 -16.60 1.65
C TYR A 81 5.84 -15.49 1.06
N ILE A 82 6.18 -15.04 -0.14
CA ILE A 82 5.50 -13.93 -0.80
C ILE A 82 4.23 -14.46 -1.45
N ASP A 83 3.09 -14.15 -0.87
CA ASP A 83 1.76 -14.45 -1.41
C ASP A 83 0.95 -13.15 -1.45
N THR A 84 1.17 -12.36 -2.50
CA THR A 84 0.46 -11.10 -2.69
C THR A 84 -0.05 -10.97 -4.12
N GLU A 85 -1.29 -10.51 -4.25
CA GLU A 85 -1.85 -10.09 -5.54
C GLU A 85 -1.50 -8.61 -5.84
N ASP A 86 -0.96 -7.90 -4.86
CA ASP A 86 -0.72 -6.45 -4.88
C ASP A 86 0.74 -6.14 -5.27
N PHE A 87 1.06 -6.29 -6.56
CA PHE A 87 2.39 -6.01 -7.10
C PHE A 87 2.71 -4.51 -7.13
N SER A 88 3.98 -4.16 -6.89
CA SER A 88 4.44 -2.76 -6.92
C SER A 88 5.94 -2.68 -7.15
N THR A 89 6.37 -1.62 -7.84
CA THR A 89 7.79 -1.28 -8.02
C THR A 89 8.32 -0.39 -6.89
N LYS A 90 7.45 -0.03 -5.94
CA LYS A 90 7.76 0.82 -4.79
C LYS A 90 7.35 0.15 -3.49
N CYS A 91 7.98 -0.97 -3.16
CA CYS A 91 7.77 -1.65 -1.89
C CYS A 91 8.81 -1.24 -0.85
N ARG A 92 8.42 -1.26 0.43
CA ARG A 92 9.35 -1.21 1.57
C ARG A 92 8.98 -2.22 2.64
N ILE A 93 9.97 -2.79 3.30
CA ILE A 93 9.77 -3.55 4.53
C ILE A 93 9.90 -2.59 5.71
N LYS A 94 8.96 -2.67 6.65
CA LYS A 94 9.04 -2.00 7.95
C LYS A 94 9.17 -3.05 9.04
N ILE A 95 10.20 -2.91 9.87
CA ILE A 95 10.36 -3.67 11.11
C ILE A 95 10.00 -2.73 12.25
N GLN A 96 9.06 -3.13 13.11
CA GLN A 96 8.53 -2.30 14.18
C GLN A 96 8.51 -3.08 15.49
N SER A 97 8.97 -2.48 16.57
CA SER A 97 8.85 -3.05 17.92
C SER A 97 7.40 -3.32 18.30
N VAL A 98 7.17 -4.45 18.99
CA VAL A 98 5.86 -4.78 19.57
C VAL A 98 5.60 -3.94 20.82
N ASN A 99 6.58 -3.83 21.72
CA ASN A 99 6.41 -3.17 23.01
C ASN A 99 6.55 -1.64 22.94
N HIS A 100 7.25 -1.13 21.91
CA HIS A 100 7.54 0.29 21.69
C HIS A 100 7.28 0.69 20.22
N PRO A 101 6.02 0.77 19.76
CA PRO A 101 5.69 0.94 18.33
C PRO A 101 6.28 2.18 17.63
N GLU A 102 6.73 3.17 18.40
CA GLU A 102 7.50 4.34 17.92
C GLU A 102 8.91 3.97 17.42
N ILE A 103 9.43 2.81 17.81
CA ILE A 103 10.70 2.26 17.36
C ILE A 103 10.45 1.38 16.13
N TYR A 104 10.78 1.90 14.96
CA TYR A 104 10.71 1.16 13.71
C TYR A 104 11.77 1.62 12.70
N GLY A 105 12.05 0.76 11.73
CA GLY A 105 12.97 1.05 10.63
C GLY A 105 12.45 0.52 9.30
N PHE A 106 13.00 1.04 8.21
CA PHE A 106 12.72 0.59 6.85
C PHE A 106 13.98 0.07 6.18
N ASN A 107 13.82 -0.81 5.20
CA ASN A 107 14.90 -1.15 4.28
C ASN A 107 15.36 0.08 3.47
N THR A 108 16.64 0.06 3.05
CA THR A 108 17.26 1.19 2.36
C THR A 108 16.78 1.28 0.92
N GLY A 109 15.75 2.09 0.67
CA GLY A 109 15.21 2.33 -0.68
C GLY A 109 14.05 1.41 -1.05
N TYR A 110 13.53 1.60 -2.26
CA TYR A 110 12.39 0.82 -2.75
C TYR A 110 12.84 -0.45 -3.46
N PHE A 111 12.13 -1.55 -3.25
CA PHE A 111 12.26 -2.78 -4.05
C PHE A 111 10.97 -3.04 -4.84
N SER A 112 11.00 -3.98 -5.78
CA SER A 112 9.85 -4.39 -6.58
C SER A 112 9.38 -5.80 -6.20
N ILE A 113 8.08 -6.05 -6.27
CA ILE A 113 7.50 -7.39 -6.26
C ILE A 113 6.83 -7.60 -7.62
N VAL A 114 7.22 -8.65 -8.34
CA VAL A 114 6.68 -9.02 -9.65
C VAL A 114 5.99 -10.37 -9.60
N ASP A 115 5.09 -10.61 -10.54
CA ASP A 115 4.42 -11.89 -10.69
C ASP A 115 5.39 -12.97 -11.20
N SER A 116 5.36 -14.15 -10.57
CA SER A 116 6.02 -15.38 -11.05
C SER A 116 5.69 -15.76 -12.48
N ALA A 117 4.50 -15.43 -12.98
CA ALA A 117 4.10 -15.70 -14.35
C ALA A 117 4.71 -14.71 -15.37
N ASN A 118 5.26 -13.58 -14.92
CA ASN A 118 5.86 -12.57 -15.78
C ASN A 118 7.05 -11.83 -15.12
N PRO A 119 8.19 -12.53 -14.91
CA PRO A 119 9.34 -11.99 -14.19
C PRO A 119 10.12 -10.89 -14.95
N ALA A 120 9.78 -10.63 -16.22
CA ALA A 120 10.46 -9.66 -17.08
C ALA A 120 9.52 -8.53 -17.53
N SER A 121 8.95 -7.79 -16.58
CA SER A 121 8.28 -6.52 -16.87
C SER A 121 9.18 -5.35 -16.43
N ASP A 122 10.27 -5.18 -17.15
CA ASP A 122 10.92 -3.87 -17.26
C ASP A 122 10.19 -3.10 -18.37
N VAL A 123 10.10 -1.78 -18.22
CA VAL A 123 9.20 -0.82 -18.93
C VAL A 123 7.84 -0.62 -18.24
N SER A 124 7.60 0.66 -17.94
CA SER A 124 6.41 1.25 -17.34
C SER A 124 5.14 1.12 -18.18
N ASP A 125 4.86 -0.04 -18.74
CA ASP A 125 3.52 -0.33 -19.20
C ASP A 125 2.73 -0.78 -17.99
N LYS A 126 1.75 0.06 -17.65
CA LYS A 126 0.53 -0.41 -17.04
C LYS A 126 -0.08 -1.49 -17.96
N THR A 127 0.49 -2.70 -17.98
CA THR A 127 -0.11 -3.87 -18.61
C THR A 127 -1.39 -4.17 -17.86
N SER A 128 -2.51 -3.71 -18.42
CA SER A 128 -3.85 -4.19 -18.09
C SER A 128 -3.76 -5.70 -17.94
N LEU A 129 -3.84 -6.19 -16.71
CA LEU A 129 -3.80 -7.62 -16.44
C LEU A 129 -4.96 -8.25 -17.21
N LYS A 130 -4.65 -9.21 -18.10
CA LYS A 130 -5.67 -9.95 -18.84
C LYS A 130 -6.70 -10.50 -17.84
N GLY A 131 -7.96 -10.08 -17.97
CA GLY A 131 -9.07 -10.60 -17.17
C GLY A 131 -9.71 -9.63 -16.17
N PHE A 132 -9.34 -8.34 -16.16
CA PHE A 132 -10.11 -7.30 -15.48
C PHE A 132 -10.61 -6.29 -16.51
N SER A 133 -11.91 -6.27 -16.74
CA SER A 133 -12.54 -5.28 -17.60
C SER A 133 -13.54 -4.45 -16.81
N ILE A 134 -13.56 -3.14 -17.08
CA ILE A 134 -14.60 -2.25 -16.56
C ILE A 134 -15.47 -1.74 -17.69
N LYS A 135 -16.76 -1.57 -17.42
CA LYS A 135 -17.69 -0.83 -18.27
C LYS A 135 -18.22 0.36 -17.49
N VAL A 136 -18.28 1.51 -18.16
CA VAL A 136 -18.80 2.74 -17.60
C VAL A 136 -20.11 3.08 -18.31
N PHE A 137 -21.19 3.25 -17.54
CA PHE A 137 -22.51 3.60 -18.07
C PHE A 137 -23.16 4.70 -17.23
N PRO A 138 -23.84 5.69 -17.86
CA PRO A 138 -23.84 5.97 -19.31
C PRO A 138 -22.56 6.68 -19.77
N ASN A 139 -22.21 6.52 -21.04
CA ASN A 139 -21.17 7.30 -21.72
C ASN A 139 -21.70 7.73 -23.10
N PRO A 140 -21.92 9.04 -23.37
CA PRO A 140 -21.65 10.19 -22.49
C PRO A 140 -22.49 10.23 -21.21
N LEU A 141 -21.91 10.83 -20.18
CA LEU A 141 -22.54 11.05 -18.88
C LEU A 141 -23.38 12.33 -18.91
N LEU A 142 -24.66 12.27 -18.52
CA LEU A 142 -25.57 13.43 -18.50
C LEU A 142 -25.87 13.98 -17.09
N ASN A 143 -25.89 13.12 -16.07
CA ASN A 143 -26.36 13.49 -14.71
C ASN A 143 -25.26 13.45 -13.65
N SER A 144 -23.98 13.63 -14.04
CA SER A 144 -22.82 13.61 -13.12
C SER A 144 -22.65 12.33 -12.27
N GLN A 145 -23.41 11.27 -12.54
CA GLN A 145 -23.30 9.98 -11.88
C GLN A 145 -23.28 8.86 -12.90
N PHE A 146 -22.29 7.99 -12.81
CA PHE A 146 -22.18 6.80 -13.65
C PHE A 146 -21.97 5.57 -12.78
N THR A 147 -22.28 4.42 -13.36
CA THR A 147 -22.02 3.11 -12.79
C THR A 147 -20.78 2.53 -13.45
N ILE A 148 -19.82 2.11 -12.63
CA ILE A 148 -18.74 1.22 -13.03
C ILE A 148 -19.23 -0.19 -12.80
N THR A 149 -19.12 -1.05 -13.79
CA THR A 149 -19.32 -2.50 -13.65
C THR A 149 -18.04 -3.25 -14.01
N SER A 150 -17.82 -4.38 -13.36
CA SER A 150 -16.72 -5.29 -13.66
C SER A 150 -17.21 -6.74 -13.81
N ASP A 151 -16.47 -7.52 -14.59
CA ASP A 151 -16.64 -8.97 -14.72
C ASP A 151 -16.26 -9.75 -13.44
N ILE A 152 -15.43 -9.16 -12.60
CA ILE A 152 -15.04 -9.70 -11.30
C ILE A 152 -15.72 -8.90 -10.15
N PRO A 153 -16.15 -9.57 -9.06
CA PRO A 153 -16.57 -8.88 -7.85
C PRO A 153 -15.40 -8.09 -7.24
N PHE A 154 -15.72 -6.92 -6.68
CA PHE A 154 -14.78 -6.15 -5.87
C PHE A 154 -14.63 -6.79 -4.49
N GLU A 155 -13.40 -6.90 -4.00
CA GLU A 155 -13.08 -7.26 -2.62
C GLU A 155 -12.37 -6.08 -1.93
N ASN A 156 -12.55 -5.96 -0.63
CA ASN A 156 -11.91 -4.98 0.23
C ASN A 156 -12.15 -3.52 -0.17
N SER A 157 -11.30 -2.95 -1.02
CA SER A 157 -11.31 -1.54 -1.39
C SER A 157 -11.13 -1.34 -2.89
N VAL A 158 -11.91 -0.40 -3.43
CA VAL A 158 -11.80 0.08 -4.80
C VAL A 158 -11.28 1.52 -4.80
N PHE A 159 -10.24 1.77 -5.58
CA PHE A 159 -9.72 3.11 -5.81
C PHE A 159 -10.06 3.54 -7.24
N VAL A 160 -10.52 4.78 -7.39
CA VAL A 160 -10.80 5.38 -8.69
C VAL A 160 -10.01 6.67 -8.80
N ASN A 161 -8.98 6.67 -9.65
CA ASN A 161 -8.26 7.87 -10.03
C ASN A 161 -8.88 8.45 -11.30
N ILE A 162 -9.08 9.77 -11.34
CA ILE A 162 -9.64 10.47 -12.48
C ILE A 162 -8.60 11.42 -13.04
N TYR A 163 -8.30 11.29 -14.32
CA TYR A 163 -7.31 12.09 -15.03
C TYR A 163 -7.96 12.91 -16.15
N ASN A 164 -7.50 14.14 -16.35
CA ASN A 164 -7.88 14.94 -17.52
C ASN A 164 -7.07 14.52 -18.77
N LEU A 165 -7.33 15.18 -19.91
CA LEU A 165 -6.63 14.92 -21.17
C LEU A 165 -5.11 15.19 -21.13
N GLN A 166 -4.67 16.04 -20.19
CA GLN A 166 -3.25 16.34 -19.97
C GLN A 166 -2.55 15.30 -19.07
N GLY A 167 -3.28 14.29 -18.59
CA GLY A 167 -2.76 13.27 -17.67
C GLY A 167 -2.66 13.74 -16.22
N THR A 168 -3.17 14.92 -15.88
CA THR A 168 -3.21 15.41 -14.51
C THR A 168 -4.33 14.71 -13.75
N LYS A 169 -4.02 14.15 -12.57
CA LYS A 169 -5.02 13.60 -11.66
C LYS A 169 -5.86 14.73 -11.08
N VAL A 170 -7.15 14.77 -11.42
CA VAL A 170 -8.10 15.82 -11.01
C VAL A 170 -8.99 15.39 -9.85
N SER A 171 -9.11 14.08 -9.59
CA SER A 171 -9.88 13.55 -8.46
C SER A 171 -9.44 12.13 -8.13
N SER A 172 -9.71 11.70 -6.90
CA SER A 172 -9.46 10.37 -6.40
C SER A 172 -10.58 9.98 -5.45
N LEU A 173 -11.15 8.79 -5.65
CA LEU A 173 -12.24 8.27 -4.84
C LEU A 173 -11.83 6.91 -4.29
N THR A 174 -12.11 6.67 -3.02
CA THR A 174 -11.88 5.37 -2.38
C THR A 174 -13.20 4.86 -1.86
N LYS A 175 -13.49 3.59 -2.12
CA LYS A 175 -14.65 2.91 -1.55
C LYS A 175 -14.20 1.62 -0.89
N SER A 176 -14.26 1.60 0.43
CA SER A 176 -13.76 0.50 1.27
C SER A 176 -14.90 -0.38 1.77
N ASN A 177 -14.53 -1.58 2.23
CA ASN A 177 -15.42 -2.64 2.71
C ASN A 177 -16.48 -3.05 1.68
N ILE A 178 -16.10 -3.07 0.40
CA ILE A 178 -16.94 -3.67 -0.64
C ILE A 178 -16.60 -5.15 -0.76
N THR A 179 -17.60 -6.00 -0.59
CA THR A 179 -17.46 -7.45 -0.84
C THR A 179 -18.59 -7.91 -1.76
N GLY A 180 -18.25 -8.69 -2.79
CA GLY A 180 -19.24 -9.37 -3.64
C GLY A 180 -20.03 -8.47 -4.60
N LEU A 181 -19.79 -7.16 -4.64
CA LEU A 181 -20.42 -6.27 -5.61
C LEU A 181 -19.67 -6.30 -6.94
N LYS A 182 -20.41 -6.38 -8.06
CA LYS A 182 -19.86 -6.21 -9.43
C LYS A 182 -19.99 -4.80 -9.97
N SER A 183 -20.65 -3.91 -9.23
CA SER A 183 -20.95 -2.57 -9.68
C SER A 183 -21.03 -1.57 -8.53
N PHE A 184 -20.60 -0.33 -8.77
CA PHE A 184 -20.84 0.79 -7.87
C PHE A 184 -20.98 2.10 -8.62
N THR A 185 -21.65 3.06 -7.99
CA THR A 185 -21.87 4.40 -8.53
C THR A 185 -20.76 5.35 -8.10
N VAL A 186 -20.36 6.21 -9.03
CA VAL A 186 -19.38 7.28 -8.84
C VAL A 186 -20.07 8.62 -9.08
N ASN A 187 -19.90 9.56 -8.16
CA ASN A 187 -20.35 10.94 -8.33
C ASN A 187 -19.18 11.83 -8.81
N VAL A 188 -19.40 12.56 -9.90
CA VAL A 188 -18.45 13.48 -10.54
C VAL A 188 -19.04 14.86 -10.79
N SER A 189 -20.02 15.29 -9.97
CA SER A 189 -20.70 16.59 -10.12
C SER A 189 -19.75 17.79 -10.13
N GLU A 190 -18.62 17.67 -9.44
CA GLU A 190 -17.60 18.71 -9.33
C GLU A 190 -16.72 18.85 -10.59
N LEU A 191 -16.71 17.84 -11.47
CA LEU A 191 -15.93 17.88 -12.71
C LEU A 191 -16.63 18.74 -13.78
N GLN A 192 -15.84 19.47 -14.56
CA GLN A 192 -16.34 20.23 -15.71
C GLN A 192 -16.61 19.30 -16.90
N PRO A 193 -17.50 19.67 -17.83
CA PRO A 193 -17.70 18.92 -19.07
C PRO A 193 -16.38 18.70 -19.82
N GLY A 194 -16.17 17.50 -20.37
CA GLY A 194 -14.90 17.16 -21.01
C GLY A 194 -14.65 15.65 -21.11
N ILE A 195 -13.45 15.31 -21.57
CA ILE A 195 -12.97 13.93 -21.67
C ILE A 195 -12.06 13.63 -20.48
N TYR A 196 -12.28 12.49 -19.85
CA TYR A 196 -11.50 12.03 -18.71
C TYR A 196 -11.11 10.55 -18.88
N PHE A 197 -10.02 10.17 -18.23
CA PHE A 197 -9.60 8.79 -18.08
C PHE A 197 -9.81 8.37 -16.62
N PHE A 198 -10.63 7.36 -16.43
CA PHE A 198 -10.88 6.74 -15.13
C PHE A 198 -10.01 5.52 -15.01
N GLU A 199 -9.16 5.48 -14.01
CA GLU A 199 -8.41 4.31 -13.61
C GLU A 199 -9.07 3.72 -12.37
N VAL A 200 -9.63 2.51 -12.51
CA VAL A 200 -10.24 1.75 -11.42
C VAL A 200 -9.26 0.70 -10.97
N ILE A 201 -9.04 0.59 -9.66
CA ILE A 201 -8.03 -0.27 -9.05
C ILE A 201 -8.68 -1.09 -7.92
N THR A 202 -8.47 -2.40 -7.92
CA THR A 202 -8.96 -3.34 -6.90
C THR A 202 -8.12 -4.61 -6.95
N ASN A 203 -7.72 -5.17 -5.80
CA ASN A 203 -6.94 -6.42 -5.69
C ASN A 203 -5.77 -6.52 -6.68
N GLY A 204 -4.84 -5.55 -6.65
CA GLY A 204 -3.72 -5.51 -7.61
C GLY A 204 -4.05 -5.22 -9.08
N LYS A 205 -5.33 -5.31 -9.47
CA LYS A 205 -5.79 -5.14 -10.84
C LYS A 205 -6.24 -3.72 -11.06
N TYR A 206 -6.00 -3.21 -12.26
CA TYR A 206 -6.58 -1.95 -12.68
C TYR A 206 -7.01 -2.00 -14.14
N SER A 207 -8.00 -1.18 -14.45
CA SER A 207 -8.49 -0.98 -15.80
C SER A 207 -8.74 0.51 -15.99
N THR A 208 -8.47 0.98 -17.20
CA THR A 208 -8.76 2.36 -17.57
C THR A 208 -9.98 2.43 -18.48
N SER A 209 -10.75 3.51 -18.36
CA SER A 209 -11.87 3.78 -19.25
C SER A 209 -11.92 5.26 -19.60
N LYS A 210 -12.13 5.56 -20.89
CA LYS A 210 -12.37 6.92 -21.37
C LYS A 210 -13.85 7.25 -21.17
N VAL A 211 -14.10 8.35 -20.47
CA VAL A 211 -15.46 8.82 -20.15
C VAL A 211 -15.63 10.25 -20.65
N ILE A 212 -16.78 10.51 -21.26
CA ILE A 212 -17.17 11.83 -21.74
C ILE A 212 -18.24 12.38 -20.79
N ILE A 213 -17.99 13.54 -20.19
CA ILE A 213 -18.94 14.23 -19.32
C ILE A 213 -19.59 15.37 -20.11
N GLN A 214 -20.92 15.37 -20.17
CA GLN A 214 -21.76 16.43 -20.73
C GLN A 214 -22.78 16.83 -19.64
N LYS A 215 -22.90 18.12 -19.35
CA LYS A 215 -23.88 18.62 -18.36
C LYS A 215 -25.07 19.22 -19.10
#